data_AF-A0A1G9WJA6-F1
#
_entry.id   AF-A0A1G9WJA6-F1
#
_cell.length_a   1.000
_cell.length_b   1.000
_cell.length_c   1.000
_cell.angle_alpha   90.00
_cell.angle_beta   90.00
_cell.angle_gamma   90.00
#
_symmetry.space_group_name_H-M   'P 1'
#
loop_
_entity.id
_entity.type
_entity.pdbx_description
1 polymer ?
#
loop_
_entity_poly.entity_id
_entity_poly.type
_entity_poly.pdbx_seq_one_letter_code
_entity_poly.pdbx_strand_id
1 'polypeptide(L)'
;MLFKPKQSDEELLENIINKLQTEVNLTVNEKKTNMDPQLHVYDKTVTLSATFDYNHNQFSINMDKRTFTDENVIVDFTLETSIESTSLQDDIYNLKVRSKNVLNSMFKGVYWQKDTQNEKVCSELYSLIHILENRFRELIVQFLVNKYGFDWTKRISEELSQKIDGFSGWYRRKYEDFKSVKTELFNLQIDDLMTLLKSAYDIQPVSKEEFINNVTSVDIDTNTVNLLIEEYKASSQDKDIWNKYFVEILGEQFPGYWEFLKNSRNMVAHNKPVCNQLYNDTKDMIAEVNSVFDGVEEKYKEMFKTYEEIEVEQLWLEIENEMADEHQLEYDEIYFSEAGIEITPSEEDVIQQITESEDYYNIISVTEEYISEFKAYIDEIREMIEEGEERFNSFKQEEQRGVIIALERIVYSGILGTESSWDDDILMNSDEQLKDCWDEMMTDLENYLEDLYSKIEDSIVTEVFEPNRRLITLYGQSSKLELTSVGDIFPERGSLDEISIELFVDGVKEAVGWISKSYGDYIIEDTGAAIATNGDDLWINLDEVIIEFETYIENSIKEISDLRDAIDEELDK
;
A
#
# COMPACT_ATOMS: atom_id res chain seq x y z
N MET A 1 -26.32 -64.00 -56.86
CA MET A 1 -25.83 -63.19 -55.73
C MET A 1 -25.67 -64.10 -54.54
N LEU A 2 -24.43 -64.35 -54.11
CA LEU A 2 -24.12 -65.10 -52.90
C LEU A 2 -24.64 -64.29 -51.70
N PHE A 3 -25.64 -64.82 -50.99
CA PHE A 3 -26.07 -64.29 -49.70
C PHE A 3 -24.86 -64.39 -48.75
N LYS A 4 -24.29 -63.25 -48.34
CA LYS A 4 -23.43 -63.23 -47.16
C LYS A 4 -24.29 -63.76 -46.00
N PRO A 5 -23.83 -64.76 -45.23
CA PRO A 5 -24.56 -65.20 -44.06
C PRO A 5 -24.75 -64.00 -43.12
N LYS A 6 -25.98 -63.83 -42.62
CA LYS A 6 -26.31 -62.82 -41.60
C LYS A 6 -25.46 -63.18 -40.38
N GLN A 7 -24.55 -62.29 -39.98
CA GLN A 7 -23.71 -62.46 -38.80
C GLN A 7 -24.59 -62.78 -37.59
N SER A 8 -24.17 -63.70 -36.71
CA SER A 8 -24.97 -64.02 -35.53
C SER A 8 -25.04 -62.80 -34.59
N ASP A 9 -26.14 -62.69 -33.84
CA ASP A 9 -26.35 -61.54 -32.93
C ASP A 9 -25.26 -61.47 -31.85
N GLU A 10 -24.77 -62.63 -31.43
CA GLU A 10 -23.62 -62.77 -30.54
C GLU A 10 -22.34 -62.30 -31.24
N GLU A 11 -22.03 -62.81 -32.43
CA GLU A 11 -20.84 -62.40 -33.21
C GLU A 11 -20.79 -60.89 -33.45
N LEU A 12 -21.94 -60.22 -33.63
CA LEU A 12 -22.01 -58.77 -33.77
C LEU A 12 -21.52 -58.06 -32.49
N LEU A 13 -22.06 -58.43 -31.32
CA LEU A 13 -21.67 -57.83 -30.04
C LEU A 13 -20.22 -58.19 -29.68
N GLU A 14 -19.77 -59.40 -29.99
CA GLU A 14 -18.37 -59.81 -29.82
C GLU A 14 -17.42 -58.98 -30.69
N ASN A 15 -17.78 -58.70 -31.94
CA ASN A 15 -16.98 -57.84 -32.81
C ASN A 15 -16.86 -56.41 -32.27
N ILE A 16 -17.92 -55.88 -31.65
CA ILE A 16 -17.88 -54.56 -31.00
C ILE A 16 -16.88 -54.58 -29.84
N ILE A 17 -16.96 -55.56 -28.93
CA ILE A 17 -16.00 -55.71 -27.82
C ILE A 17 -14.57 -55.86 -28.33
N ASN A 18 -14.33 -56.74 -29.31
CA ASN A 18 -13.00 -56.97 -29.85
C ASN A 18 -12.42 -55.68 -30.43
N LYS A 19 -13.24 -54.88 -31.13
CA LYS A 19 -12.80 -53.60 -31.68
C LYS A 19 -12.55 -52.56 -30.59
N LEU A 20 -13.36 -52.54 -29.53
CA LEU A 20 -13.12 -51.69 -28.36
C LEU A 20 -11.83 -52.08 -27.64
N GLN A 21 -11.56 -53.38 -27.45
CA GLN A 21 -10.29 -53.87 -26.88
C GLN A 21 -9.08 -53.38 -27.68
N THR A 22 -9.13 -53.50 -29.01
CA THR A 22 -7.99 -53.16 -29.87
C THR A 22 -7.81 -51.65 -30.05
N GLU A 23 -8.89 -50.89 -30.23
CA GLU A 23 -8.81 -49.46 -30.57
C GLU A 23 -8.82 -48.54 -29.33
N VAL A 24 -9.32 -49.03 -28.20
CA VAL A 24 -9.40 -48.27 -26.94
C VAL A 24 -8.41 -48.79 -25.88
N ASN A 25 -7.68 -49.88 -26.17
CA ASN A 25 -6.72 -50.55 -25.28
C ASN A 25 -7.36 -51.03 -23.97
N LEU A 26 -8.53 -51.67 -24.06
CA LEU A 26 -9.24 -52.20 -22.89
C LEU A 26 -8.74 -53.61 -22.55
N THR A 27 -8.44 -53.86 -21.27
CA THR A 27 -8.16 -55.21 -20.77
C THR A 27 -9.45 -55.82 -20.24
N VAL A 28 -9.99 -56.86 -20.89
CA VAL A 28 -11.25 -57.49 -20.43
C VAL A 28 -10.98 -58.49 -19.32
N ASN A 29 -11.62 -58.23 -18.17
CA ASN A 29 -11.49 -59.00 -16.94
C ASN A 29 -12.54 -60.11 -16.85
N GLU A 30 -13.77 -59.80 -17.24
CA GLU A 30 -14.89 -60.74 -17.24
C GLU A 30 -15.81 -60.45 -18.42
N LYS A 31 -16.36 -61.49 -19.06
CA LYS A 31 -17.34 -61.39 -20.14
C LYS A 31 -18.47 -62.38 -19.87
N LYS A 32 -19.71 -61.91 -19.94
CA LYS A 32 -20.93 -62.74 -19.80
C LYS A 32 -21.87 -62.45 -20.97
N THR A 33 -22.33 -63.50 -21.63
CA THR A 33 -23.38 -63.44 -22.65
C THR A 33 -24.60 -64.18 -22.12
N ASN A 34 -25.75 -63.52 -22.05
CA ASN A 34 -27.01 -64.16 -21.72
C ASN A 34 -27.95 -64.09 -22.92
N MET A 35 -28.63 -65.21 -23.22
CA MET A 35 -29.78 -65.26 -24.11
C MET A 35 -31.00 -65.56 -23.26
N ASP A 36 -31.93 -64.62 -23.11
CA ASP A 36 -33.18 -64.87 -22.38
C ASP A 36 -34.16 -65.64 -23.30
N PRO A 37 -34.49 -66.91 -23.01
CA PRO A 37 -35.40 -67.70 -23.84
C PRO A 37 -36.87 -67.31 -23.65
N GLN A 38 -37.24 -66.49 -22.66
CA GLN A 38 -38.64 -66.16 -22.37
C GLN A 38 -39.14 -64.87 -23.05
N LEU A 39 -38.24 -64.09 -23.65
CA LEU A 39 -38.55 -62.84 -24.38
C LEU A 39 -39.00 -63.04 -25.84
N HIS A 40 -39.39 -64.26 -26.22
CA HIS A 40 -39.79 -64.66 -27.58
C HIS A 40 -41.00 -63.91 -28.19
N VAL A 41 -41.60 -62.94 -27.50
CA VAL A 41 -42.76 -62.21 -28.01
C VAL A 41 -42.34 -60.91 -28.74
N TYR A 42 -41.17 -60.33 -28.47
CA TYR A 42 -40.63 -59.17 -29.19
C TYR A 42 -39.08 -59.18 -29.13
N ASP A 43 -38.44 -59.63 -30.20
CA ASP A 43 -36.99 -59.59 -30.49
C ASP A 43 -36.03 -60.49 -29.69
N LYS A 44 -35.04 -61.06 -30.39
CA LYS A 44 -33.92 -61.78 -29.78
C LYS A 44 -33.02 -60.78 -29.04
N THR A 45 -33.15 -60.68 -27.72
CA THR A 45 -32.27 -59.86 -26.88
C THR A 45 -31.03 -60.68 -26.54
N VAL A 46 -29.92 -60.42 -27.23
CA VAL A 46 -28.60 -60.86 -26.77
C VAL A 46 -28.05 -59.72 -25.93
N THR A 47 -27.71 -60.03 -24.67
CA THR A 47 -27.06 -59.11 -23.75
C THR A 47 -25.62 -59.57 -23.54
N LEU A 48 -24.68 -58.63 -23.69
CA LEU A 48 -23.27 -58.83 -23.41
C LEU A 48 -22.84 -57.83 -22.35
N SER A 49 -22.32 -58.34 -21.23
CA SER A 49 -21.68 -57.54 -20.17
C SER A 49 -20.19 -57.84 -20.13
N ALA A 50 -19.37 -56.80 -20.07
CA ALA A 50 -17.92 -56.92 -19.94
C ALA A 50 -17.35 -55.92 -18.93
N THR A 51 -16.46 -56.37 -18.06
CA THR A 51 -15.69 -55.50 -17.15
C THR A 51 -14.28 -55.34 -17.69
N PHE A 52 -13.73 -54.13 -17.64
CA PHE A 52 -12.40 -53.84 -18.13
C PHE A 52 -11.67 -52.80 -17.30
N ASP A 53 -10.34 -52.85 -17.39
CA ASP A 53 -9.46 -51.82 -16.81
C ASP A 53 -8.98 -50.86 -17.91
N TYR A 54 -9.04 -49.57 -17.59
CA TYR A 54 -8.54 -48.47 -18.41
C TYR A 54 -7.85 -47.45 -17.50
N ASN A 55 -6.56 -47.16 -17.72
CA ASN A 55 -5.76 -46.22 -16.91
C ASN A 55 -5.88 -46.45 -15.38
N HIS A 56 -5.71 -47.70 -14.92
CA HIS A 56 -5.84 -48.13 -13.51
C HIS A 56 -7.25 -48.05 -12.90
N ASN A 57 -8.25 -47.74 -13.71
CA ASN A 57 -9.64 -47.59 -13.31
C ASN A 57 -10.50 -48.71 -13.91
N GLN A 58 -11.43 -49.25 -13.12
CA GLN A 58 -12.32 -50.32 -13.55
C GLN A 58 -13.64 -49.76 -14.07
N PHE A 59 -14.11 -50.31 -15.19
CA PHE A 59 -15.32 -49.93 -15.89
C PHE A 59 -16.11 -51.16 -16.30
N SER A 60 -17.42 -51.01 -16.47
CA SER A 60 -18.30 -52.03 -17.03
C SER A 60 -19.04 -51.51 -18.26
N ILE A 61 -19.06 -52.32 -19.31
CA ILE A 61 -19.86 -52.10 -20.51
C ILE A 61 -20.98 -53.14 -20.52
N ASN A 62 -22.21 -52.67 -20.70
CA ASN A 62 -23.38 -53.49 -20.97
C ASN A 62 -23.91 -53.15 -22.37
N MET A 63 -24.17 -54.17 -23.18
CA MET A 63 -24.71 -54.02 -24.52
C MET A 63 -25.93 -54.90 -24.75
N ASP A 64 -27.00 -54.30 -25.25
CA ASP A 64 -28.26 -54.98 -25.57
C ASP A 64 -28.65 -54.73 -27.02
N LYS A 65 -28.87 -55.79 -27.80
CA LYS A 65 -29.49 -55.64 -29.12
C LYS A 65 -31.01 -55.43 -28.97
N ARG A 66 -31.53 -54.29 -29.41
CA ARG A 66 -32.95 -53.88 -29.32
C ARG A 66 -33.65 -53.71 -30.68
N THR A 67 -33.31 -54.57 -31.62
CA THR A 67 -33.79 -54.45 -33.01
C THR A 67 -35.23 -54.95 -33.16
N PHE A 68 -36.18 -54.04 -33.42
CA PHE A 68 -37.62 -54.34 -33.59
C PHE A 68 -38.05 -54.80 -34.99
N THR A 69 -37.25 -54.53 -36.03
CA THR A 69 -37.48 -54.99 -37.41
C THR A 69 -36.16 -55.37 -38.08
N ASP A 70 -36.21 -56.27 -39.06
CA ASP A 70 -35.01 -56.73 -39.80
C ASP A 70 -34.29 -55.64 -40.61
N GLU A 71 -34.85 -54.43 -40.68
CA GLU A 71 -34.32 -53.30 -41.46
C GLU A 71 -33.35 -52.41 -40.67
N ASN A 72 -33.47 -52.34 -39.33
CA ASN A 72 -32.69 -51.43 -38.49
C ASN A 72 -32.06 -52.15 -37.29
N VAL A 73 -30.74 -52.37 -37.33
CA VAL A 73 -30.01 -52.92 -36.19
C VAL A 73 -29.76 -51.83 -35.15
N ILE A 74 -30.37 -51.98 -33.97
CA ILE A 74 -30.22 -51.09 -32.82
C ILE A 74 -29.47 -51.85 -31.71
N VAL A 75 -28.43 -51.22 -31.18
CA VAL A 75 -27.67 -51.69 -30.02
C VAL A 75 -27.65 -50.57 -28.98
N ASP A 76 -28.15 -50.88 -27.79
CA ASP A 76 -27.99 -50.03 -26.62
C ASP A 76 -26.65 -50.33 -25.99
N PHE A 77 -25.86 -49.29 -25.74
CA PHE A 77 -24.53 -49.37 -25.16
C PHE A 77 -24.49 -48.52 -23.89
N THR A 78 -24.19 -49.16 -22.77
CA THR A 78 -24.10 -48.50 -21.46
C THR A 78 -22.69 -48.69 -20.92
N LEU A 79 -22.04 -47.56 -20.60
CA LEU A 79 -20.76 -47.52 -19.90
C LEU A 79 -21.00 -47.08 -18.45
N GLU A 80 -20.55 -47.88 -17.50
CA GLU A 80 -20.72 -47.63 -16.07
C GLU A 80 -19.36 -47.68 -15.35
N THR A 81 -19.24 -46.88 -14.30
CA THR A 81 -18.09 -46.87 -13.39
C THR A 81 -18.53 -46.44 -12.00
N SER A 82 -17.82 -46.91 -10.97
CA SER A 82 -17.98 -46.45 -9.60
C SER A 82 -17.18 -45.18 -9.29
N ILE A 83 -16.34 -44.73 -10.24
CA ILE A 83 -15.52 -43.55 -10.09
C ILE A 83 -16.36 -42.32 -10.38
N GLU A 84 -16.40 -41.39 -9.43
CA GLU A 84 -17.01 -40.10 -9.67
C GLU A 84 -16.11 -39.25 -10.57
N SER A 85 -16.70 -38.69 -11.62
CA SER A 85 -16.02 -37.73 -12.49
C SER A 85 -15.67 -36.47 -11.69
N THR A 86 -14.38 -36.13 -11.62
CA THR A 86 -13.89 -34.92 -10.95
C THR A 86 -13.75 -33.74 -11.91
N SER A 87 -13.64 -33.98 -13.21
CA SER A 87 -13.61 -32.95 -14.26
C SER A 87 -14.01 -33.53 -15.62
N LEU A 88 -14.29 -32.68 -16.61
CA LEU A 88 -14.51 -33.13 -17.99
C LEU A 88 -13.26 -33.79 -18.59
N GLN A 89 -12.06 -33.53 -18.07
CA GLN A 89 -10.79 -33.99 -18.65
C GLN A 89 -10.28 -35.29 -18.02
N ASP A 90 -11.19 -36.10 -17.46
CA ASP A 90 -10.84 -37.36 -16.84
C ASP A 90 -10.84 -38.55 -17.83
N ASP A 91 -10.52 -39.72 -17.30
CA ASP A 91 -10.52 -40.97 -18.06
C ASP A 91 -11.90 -41.35 -18.61
N ILE A 92 -12.99 -40.93 -17.94
CA ILE A 92 -14.37 -41.21 -18.35
C ILE A 92 -14.66 -40.52 -19.69
N TYR A 93 -14.25 -39.26 -19.83
CA TYR A 93 -14.43 -38.52 -21.09
C TYR A 93 -13.62 -39.14 -22.23
N ASN A 94 -12.35 -39.46 -21.99
CA ASN A 94 -11.49 -40.05 -23.02
C ASN A 94 -12.05 -41.40 -23.49
N LEU A 95 -12.49 -42.24 -22.54
CA LEU A 95 -13.10 -43.53 -22.82
C LEU A 95 -14.42 -43.38 -23.58
N LYS A 96 -15.29 -42.44 -23.22
CA LYS A 96 -16.58 -42.24 -23.89
C LYS A 96 -16.41 -41.77 -25.33
N VAL A 97 -15.46 -40.86 -25.59
CA VAL A 97 -15.19 -40.35 -26.95
C VAL A 97 -14.61 -41.44 -27.83
N ARG A 98 -13.64 -42.21 -27.32
CA ARG A 98 -13.05 -43.34 -28.06
C ARG A 98 -14.09 -44.43 -28.34
N SER A 99 -14.89 -44.80 -27.35
CA SER A 99 -15.97 -45.79 -27.52
C SER A 99 -16.99 -45.34 -28.55
N LYS A 100 -17.41 -44.06 -28.50
CA LYS A 100 -18.30 -43.47 -29.51
C LYS A 100 -17.69 -43.54 -30.91
N ASN A 101 -16.40 -43.27 -31.07
CA ASN A 101 -15.76 -43.31 -32.39
C ASN A 101 -15.69 -44.73 -32.96
N VAL A 102 -15.43 -45.74 -32.11
CA VAL A 102 -15.53 -47.15 -32.48
C VAL A 102 -16.94 -47.49 -32.95
N LEU A 103 -17.96 -47.14 -32.17
CA LEU A 103 -19.37 -47.39 -32.52
C LEU A 103 -19.78 -46.68 -33.81
N ASN A 104 -19.37 -45.42 -34.00
CA ASN A 104 -19.67 -44.65 -35.21
C ASN A 104 -19.03 -45.22 -36.48
N SER A 105 -17.95 -46.01 -36.35
CA SER A 105 -17.36 -46.73 -37.50
C SER A 105 -18.16 -47.98 -37.91
N MET A 106 -19.05 -48.47 -37.04
CA MET A 106 -19.83 -49.68 -37.22
C MET A 106 -21.31 -49.41 -37.48
N PHE A 107 -21.84 -48.28 -36.99
CA PHE A 107 -23.25 -47.91 -37.08
C PHE A 107 -23.45 -46.62 -37.87
N LYS A 108 -24.65 -46.46 -38.47
CA LYS A 108 -25.01 -45.26 -39.25
C LYS A 108 -25.19 -44.00 -38.42
N GLY A 109 -25.43 -44.13 -37.12
CA GLY A 109 -25.66 -43.02 -36.21
C GLY A 109 -25.59 -43.45 -34.76
N VAL A 110 -25.35 -42.48 -33.87
CA VAL A 110 -25.25 -42.66 -32.42
C VAL A 110 -26.21 -41.68 -31.75
N TYR A 111 -27.11 -42.19 -30.92
CA TYR A 111 -28.02 -41.38 -30.11
C TYR A 111 -27.50 -41.35 -28.68
N TRP A 112 -27.19 -40.16 -28.19
CA TRP A 112 -26.71 -39.94 -26.82
C TRP A 112 -27.91 -39.73 -25.90
N GLN A 113 -28.24 -40.72 -25.05
CA GLN A 113 -29.47 -40.69 -24.26
C GLN A 113 -29.26 -40.15 -22.84
N LYS A 114 -28.17 -40.56 -22.18
CA LYS A 114 -27.85 -40.17 -20.80
C LYS A 114 -26.33 -40.11 -20.60
N ASP A 115 -25.85 -39.07 -19.93
CA ASP A 115 -24.45 -38.92 -19.54
C ASP A 115 -24.37 -38.06 -18.28
N THR A 116 -24.11 -38.72 -17.16
CA THR A 116 -24.02 -38.11 -15.83
C THR A 116 -22.81 -37.18 -15.69
N GLN A 117 -21.70 -37.46 -16.39
CA GLN A 117 -20.57 -36.54 -16.45
C GLN A 117 -20.96 -35.26 -17.19
N ASN A 118 -21.63 -35.38 -18.34
CA ASN A 118 -22.09 -34.22 -19.11
C ASN A 118 -23.12 -33.40 -18.33
N GLU A 119 -24.04 -34.03 -17.60
CA GLU A 119 -24.99 -33.33 -16.71
C GLU A 119 -24.24 -32.49 -15.66
N LYS A 120 -23.19 -33.04 -15.02
CA LYS A 120 -22.36 -32.31 -14.05
C LYS A 120 -21.64 -31.12 -14.69
N VAL A 121 -21.05 -31.33 -15.87
CA VAL A 121 -20.34 -30.29 -16.61
C VAL A 121 -21.28 -29.19 -17.11
N CYS A 122 -22.46 -29.56 -17.61
CA CYS A 122 -23.49 -28.60 -17.99
C CYS A 122 -23.98 -27.80 -16.79
N SER A 123 -24.15 -28.43 -15.63
CA SER A 123 -24.51 -27.72 -14.38
C SER A 123 -23.43 -26.72 -13.97
N GLU A 124 -22.15 -27.11 -14.02
CA GLU A 124 -21.03 -26.21 -13.71
C GLU A 124 -21.03 -24.98 -14.63
N LEU A 125 -21.02 -25.21 -15.95
CA LEU A 125 -21.01 -24.12 -16.92
C LEU A 125 -22.27 -23.25 -16.83
N TYR A 126 -23.44 -23.85 -16.61
CA TYR A 126 -24.68 -23.10 -16.44
C TYR A 126 -24.62 -22.16 -15.24
N SER A 127 -24.10 -22.64 -14.10
CA SER A 127 -23.91 -21.82 -12.90
C SER A 127 -22.97 -20.64 -13.15
N LEU A 128 -21.84 -20.86 -13.83
CA LEU A 128 -20.88 -19.80 -14.14
C LEU A 128 -21.46 -18.76 -15.10
N ILE A 129 -22.15 -19.19 -16.17
CA ILE A 129 -22.82 -18.27 -17.09
C ILE A 129 -23.91 -17.49 -16.37
N HIS A 130 -24.67 -18.12 -15.47
CA HIS A 130 -25.72 -17.45 -14.71
C HIS A 130 -25.17 -16.36 -13.78
N ILE A 131 -24.01 -16.59 -13.15
CA ILE A 131 -23.32 -15.56 -12.34
C ILE A 131 -22.94 -14.37 -13.22
N LEU A 132 -22.28 -14.64 -14.35
CA LEU A 132 -21.88 -13.62 -15.32
C LEU A 132 -23.08 -12.82 -15.86
N GLU A 133 -24.15 -13.53 -16.16
CA GLU A 133 -25.43 -12.98 -16.61
C GLU A 133 -26.06 -12.04 -15.55
N ASN A 134 -25.93 -12.35 -14.26
CA ASN A 134 -26.38 -11.46 -13.18
C ASN A 134 -25.46 -10.26 -12.98
N ARG A 135 -24.14 -10.43 -13.08
CA ARG A 135 -23.19 -9.31 -13.06
C ARG A 135 -23.52 -8.29 -14.15
N PHE A 136 -23.83 -8.76 -15.36
CA PHE A 136 -24.20 -7.84 -16.43
C PHE A 136 -25.50 -7.07 -16.12
N ARG A 137 -26.50 -7.72 -15.50
CA ARG A 137 -27.72 -7.02 -15.05
C ARG A 137 -27.39 -5.94 -14.03
N GLU A 138 -26.53 -6.24 -13.07
CA GLU A 138 -26.13 -5.28 -12.05
C GLU A 138 -25.51 -4.03 -12.69
N LEU A 139 -24.55 -4.20 -13.61
CA LEU A 139 -23.94 -3.10 -14.35
C LEU A 139 -24.96 -2.26 -15.12
N ILE A 140 -25.90 -2.93 -15.82
CA ILE A 140 -26.97 -2.24 -16.55
C ILE A 140 -27.88 -1.48 -15.58
N VAL A 141 -28.31 -2.07 -14.45
CA VAL A 141 -29.15 -1.39 -13.46
C VAL A 141 -28.43 -0.18 -12.89
N GLN A 142 -27.19 -0.35 -12.44
CA GLN A 142 -26.39 0.74 -11.87
C GLN A 142 -26.29 1.91 -12.85
N PHE A 143 -25.98 1.65 -14.11
CA PHE A 143 -25.95 2.68 -15.14
C PHE A 143 -27.31 3.38 -15.33
N LEU A 144 -28.38 2.60 -15.53
CA LEU A 144 -29.69 3.16 -15.86
C LEU A 144 -30.27 3.97 -14.70
N VAL A 145 -30.09 3.51 -13.46
CA VAL A 145 -30.52 4.22 -12.25
C VAL A 145 -29.67 5.48 -12.05
N ASN A 146 -28.36 5.41 -12.17
CA ASN A 146 -27.48 6.57 -11.97
C ASN A 146 -27.71 7.64 -13.06
N LYS A 147 -27.93 7.22 -14.31
CA LYS A 147 -28.10 8.14 -15.44
C LYS A 147 -29.51 8.71 -15.55
N TYR A 148 -30.54 7.88 -15.35
CA TYR A 148 -31.93 8.22 -15.66
C TYR A 148 -32.88 8.14 -14.46
N GLY A 149 -32.39 7.74 -13.29
CA GLY A 149 -33.18 7.61 -12.07
C GLY A 149 -34.06 6.36 -12.03
N PHE A 150 -34.87 6.26 -10.97
CA PHE A 150 -35.74 5.11 -10.70
C PHE A 150 -36.80 4.83 -11.79
N ASP A 151 -37.09 5.80 -12.66
CA ASP A 151 -38.08 5.73 -13.73
C ASP A 151 -37.50 5.38 -15.11
N TRP A 152 -36.26 4.84 -15.15
CA TRP A 152 -35.57 4.48 -16.39
C TRP A 152 -36.38 3.53 -17.30
N THR A 153 -37.30 2.73 -16.75
CA THR A 153 -38.16 1.80 -17.50
C THR A 153 -39.10 2.50 -18.49
N LYS A 154 -39.34 3.81 -18.35
CA LYS A 154 -40.08 4.61 -19.34
C LYS A 154 -39.32 4.82 -20.65
N ARG A 155 -38.04 4.46 -20.68
CA ARG A 155 -37.09 4.71 -21.78
C ARG A 155 -36.77 3.46 -22.59
N ILE A 156 -37.43 2.34 -22.34
CA ILE A 156 -37.22 1.10 -23.12
C ILE A 156 -38.34 0.89 -24.14
N SER A 157 -38.15 -0.04 -25.08
CA SER A 157 -39.18 -0.39 -26.07
C SER A 157 -40.43 -0.99 -25.43
N GLU A 158 -41.58 -0.82 -26.08
CA GLU A 158 -42.86 -1.36 -25.62
C GLU A 158 -42.81 -2.89 -25.45
N GLU A 159 -42.12 -3.59 -26.34
CA GLU A 159 -41.91 -5.04 -26.28
C GLU A 159 -41.19 -5.47 -24.99
N LEU A 160 -40.10 -4.78 -24.64
CA LEU A 160 -39.36 -5.08 -23.41
C LEU A 160 -40.17 -4.70 -22.17
N SER A 161 -40.89 -3.58 -22.21
CA SER A 161 -41.77 -3.15 -21.13
C SER A 161 -42.84 -4.21 -20.82
N GLN A 162 -43.48 -4.78 -21.85
CA GLN A 162 -44.47 -5.86 -21.68
C GLN A 162 -43.86 -7.13 -21.06
N LYS A 163 -42.64 -7.52 -21.44
CA LYS A 163 -41.93 -8.66 -20.83
C LYS A 163 -41.66 -8.41 -19.34
N ILE A 164 -41.22 -7.21 -19.00
CA ILE A 164 -40.91 -6.78 -17.63
C ILE A 164 -42.16 -6.77 -16.74
N ASP A 165 -43.27 -6.23 -17.24
CA ASP A 165 -44.51 -6.07 -16.48
C ASP A 165 -45.26 -7.38 -16.27
N GLY A 166 -45.19 -8.31 -17.23
CA GLY A 166 -45.90 -9.58 -17.19
C GLY A 166 -45.53 -10.43 -15.97
N PHE A 167 -44.23 -10.62 -15.71
CA PHE A 167 -43.75 -11.44 -14.59
C PHE A 167 -43.76 -10.69 -13.25
N SER A 168 -43.26 -9.43 -13.24
CA SER A 168 -43.26 -8.58 -12.04
C SER A 168 -44.66 -8.36 -11.49
N GLY A 169 -45.65 -8.18 -12.38
CA GLY A 169 -47.04 -7.96 -12.00
C GLY A 169 -47.66 -9.16 -11.28
N TRP A 170 -47.39 -10.38 -11.75
CA TRP A 170 -47.89 -11.59 -11.09
C TRP A 170 -47.26 -11.79 -9.71
N TYR A 171 -45.95 -11.65 -9.59
CA TYR A 171 -45.22 -11.84 -8.33
C TYR A 171 -45.65 -10.83 -7.26
N ARG A 172 -45.67 -9.52 -7.60
CA ARG A 172 -46.07 -8.43 -6.69
C ARG A 172 -47.53 -8.49 -6.22
N ARG A 173 -48.40 -9.15 -6.99
CA ARG A 173 -49.80 -9.38 -6.59
C ARG A 173 -49.96 -10.56 -5.61
N LYS A 174 -49.01 -11.49 -5.60
CA LYS A 174 -49.13 -12.76 -4.89
C LYS A 174 -48.28 -12.83 -3.63
N TYR A 175 -47.15 -12.12 -3.59
CA TYR A 175 -46.19 -12.16 -2.49
C TYR A 175 -45.85 -10.74 -2.02
N GLU A 176 -45.88 -10.52 -0.70
CA GLU A 176 -45.74 -9.18 -0.10
C GLU A 176 -44.29 -8.85 0.30
N ASP A 177 -43.48 -9.84 0.69
CA ASP A 177 -42.16 -9.63 1.31
C ASP A 177 -41.17 -8.83 0.43
N PHE A 178 -41.22 -9.02 -0.89
CA PHE A 178 -40.35 -8.31 -1.84
C PHE A 178 -41.14 -7.42 -2.82
N LYS A 179 -42.37 -7.04 -2.46
CA LYS A 179 -43.24 -6.23 -3.33
C LYS A 179 -42.68 -4.85 -3.64
N SER A 180 -41.86 -4.31 -2.75
CA SER A 180 -41.12 -3.05 -2.90
C SER A 180 -39.84 -3.18 -3.72
N VAL A 181 -39.36 -4.40 -3.99
CA VAL A 181 -38.12 -4.64 -4.73
C VAL A 181 -38.37 -4.57 -6.23
N LYS A 182 -37.52 -3.81 -6.90
CA LYS A 182 -37.49 -3.64 -8.35
C LYS A 182 -36.81 -4.86 -8.98
N THR A 183 -37.56 -5.59 -9.81
CA THR A 183 -37.14 -6.88 -10.41
C THR A 183 -37.12 -6.83 -11.94
N GLU A 184 -37.13 -5.63 -12.50
CA GLU A 184 -37.40 -5.39 -13.91
C GLU A 184 -36.39 -6.10 -14.84
N LEU A 185 -35.08 -6.00 -14.57
CA LEU A 185 -34.08 -6.72 -15.38
C LEU A 185 -34.03 -8.23 -15.10
N PHE A 186 -34.48 -8.71 -13.95
CA PHE A 186 -34.47 -10.15 -13.63
C PHE A 186 -35.46 -10.95 -14.48
N ASN A 187 -36.46 -10.29 -15.07
CA ASN A 187 -37.43 -10.93 -15.96
C ASN A 187 -36.95 -11.02 -17.41
N LEU A 188 -35.90 -10.29 -17.76
CA LEU A 188 -35.31 -10.33 -19.09
C LEU A 188 -34.43 -11.57 -19.24
N GLN A 189 -34.40 -12.16 -20.44
CA GLN A 189 -33.51 -13.26 -20.78
C GLN A 189 -32.13 -12.73 -21.19
N ILE A 190 -31.13 -13.62 -21.31
CA ILE A 190 -29.75 -13.26 -21.67
C ILE A 190 -29.67 -12.45 -22.98
N ASP A 191 -30.54 -12.73 -23.96
CA ASP A 191 -30.63 -12.04 -25.25
C ASP A 191 -31.35 -10.67 -25.16
N ASP A 192 -32.26 -10.53 -24.20
CA ASP A 192 -33.00 -9.30 -23.96
C ASP A 192 -32.09 -8.18 -23.42
N LEU A 193 -30.99 -8.50 -22.71
CA LEU A 193 -30.08 -7.50 -22.13
C LEU A 193 -29.39 -6.65 -23.21
N MET A 194 -28.83 -7.29 -24.23
CA MET A 194 -28.22 -6.58 -25.36
C MET A 194 -29.26 -5.83 -26.19
N THR A 195 -30.48 -6.40 -26.31
CA THR A 195 -31.60 -5.76 -27.00
C THR A 195 -32.03 -4.50 -26.25
N LEU A 196 -32.05 -4.52 -24.92
CA LEU A 196 -32.35 -3.37 -24.08
C LEU A 196 -31.36 -2.24 -24.33
N LEU A 197 -30.05 -2.52 -24.31
CA LEU A 197 -29.05 -1.46 -24.52
C LEU A 197 -29.13 -0.85 -25.94
N LYS A 198 -29.44 -1.66 -26.95
CA LYS A 198 -29.56 -1.18 -28.35
C LYS A 198 -30.87 -0.46 -28.65
N SER A 199 -31.93 -0.71 -27.87
CA SER A 199 -33.27 -0.19 -28.16
C SER A 199 -33.79 0.82 -27.13
N ALA A 200 -33.10 1.01 -26.01
CA ALA A 200 -33.41 2.05 -25.06
C ALA A 200 -33.11 3.44 -25.65
N TYR A 201 -33.98 4.39 -25.30
CA TYR A 201 -33.92 5.78 -25.71
C TYR A 201 -33.09 6.58 -24.70
N ASP A 202 -32.12 7.34 -25.19
CA ASP A 202 -31.34 8.23 -24.32
C ASP A 202 -32.21 9.39 -23.78
N ILE A 203 -33.13 9.88 -24.62
CA ILE A 203 -34.15 10.87 -24.26
C ILE A 203 -35.50 10.16 -24.19
N GLN A 204 -36.25 10.36 -23.10
CA GLN A 204 -37.56 9.73 -22.95
C GLN A 204 -38.45 10.10 -24.15
N PRO A 205 -39.00 9.11 -24.88
CA PRO A 205 -39.80 9.39 -26.06
C PRO A 205 -41.12 10.05 -25.66
N VAL A 206 -41.41 11.19 -26.28
CA VAL A 206 -42.72 11.85 -26.12
C VAL A 206 -43.74 11.06 -26.94
N SER A 207 -44.84 10.64 -26.32
CA SER A 207 -45.88 9.92 -27.05
C SER A 207 -46.53 10.83 -28.10
N LYS A 208 -46.99 10.25 -29.21
CA LYS A 208 -47.66 11.03 -30.28
C LYS A 208 -48.88 11.81 -29.76
N GLU A 209 -49.60 11.24 -28.81
CA GLU A 209 -50.77 11.87 -28.17
C GLU A 209 -50.38 13.02 -27.25
N GLU A 210 -49.31 12.86 -26.47
CA GLU A 210 -48.76 13.90 -25.61
C GLU A 210 -48.19 15.06 -26.43
N PHE A 211 -47.46 14.77 -27.51
CA PHE A 211 -47.01 15.78 -28.46
C PHE A 211 -48.18 16.54 -29.11
N ILE A 212 -49.21 15.82 -29.57
CA ILE A 212 -50.41 16.46 -30.14
C ILE A 212 -51.11 17.34 -29.11
N ASN A 213 -51.28 16.87 -27.87
CA ASN A 213 -51.90 17.65 -26.79
C ASN A 213 -51.08 18.90 -26.45
N ASN A 214 -49.75 18.77 -26.38
CA ASN A 214 -48.84 19.88 -26.11
C ASN A 214 -48.83 20.90 -27.25
N VAL A 215 -48.98 20.50 -28.51
CA VAL A 215 -49.01 21.45 -29.66
C VAL A 215 -50.40 22.06 -29.87
N THR A 216 -51.46 21.43 -29.35
CA THR A 216 -52.86 21.89 -29.52
C THR A 216 -53.40 22.69 -28.33
N SER A 217 -52.61 22.92 -27.28
CA SER A 217 -53.03 23.73 -26.14
C SER A 217 -53.31 25.18 -26.53
N VAL A 218 -54.38 25.75 -26.00
CA VAL A 218 -54.77 27.15 -26.23
C VAL A 218 -53.73 28.05 -25.56
N ASP A 219 -53.12 28.96 -26.32
CA ASP A 219 -52.04 29.90 -25.91
C ASP A 219 -50.57 29.42 -26.02
N ILE A 220 -50.22 28.68 -27.07
CA ILE A 220 -48.82 28.43 -27.45
C ILE A 220 -48.40 29.25 -28.67
N ASP A 221 -47.21 29.87 -28.61
CA ASP A 221 -46.63 30.64 -29.72
C ASP A 221 -45.84 29.75 -30.71
N THR A 222 -45.61 30.25 -31.91
CA THR A 222 -44.94 29.53 -33.01
C THR A 222 -43.51 29.06 -32.67
N ASN A 223 -42.77 29.79 -31.84
CA ASN A 223 -41.41 29.37 -31.45
C ASN A 223 -41.48 28.18 -30.48
N THR A 224 -42.41 28.20 -29.53
CA THR A 224 -42.68 27.07 -28.63
C THR A 224 -43.15 25.83 -29.41
N VAL A 225 -43.99 25.98 -30.44
CA VAL A 225 -44.35 24.86 -31.34
C VAL A 225 -43.13 24.29 -32.06
N ASN A 226 -42.25 25.15 -32.59
CA ASN A 226 -41.05 24.69 -33.28
C ASN A 226 -40.10 23.96 -32.31
N LEU A 227 -39.94 24.43 -31.08
CA LEU A 227 -39.16 23.75 -30.04
C LEU A 227 -39.74 22.37 -29.70
N LEU A 228 -41.05 22.25 -29.53
CA LEU A 228 -41.72 20.96 -29.30
C LEU A 228 -41.54 20.00 -30.49
N ILE A 229 -41.58 20.51 -31.73
CA ILE A 229 -41.32 19.72 -32.94
C ILE A 229 -39.88 19.21 -32.96
N GLU A 230 -38.90 20.04 -32.60
CA GLU A 230 -37.50 19.63 -32.52
C GLU A 230 -37.27 18.62 -31.40
N GLU A 231 -37.88 18.81 -30.23
CA GLU A 231 -37.83 17.88 -29.10
C GLU A 231 -38.46 16.52 -29.43
N TYR A 232 -39.61 16.52 -30.12
CA TYR A 232 -40.25 15.29 -30.61
C TYR A 232 -39.39 14.56 -31.67
N LYS A 233 -38.72 15.31 -32.55
CA LYS A 233 -37.79 14.74 -33.53
C LYS A 233 -36.54 14.14 -32.86
N ALA A 234 -35.95 14.86 -31.91
CA ALA A 234 -34.77 14.40 -31.17
C ALA A 234 -35.06 13.14 -30.34
N SER A 235 -36.17 13.14 -29.60
CA SER A 235 -36.61 11.98 -28.80
C SER A 235 -37.03 10.76 -29.63
N SER A 236 -37.32 10.94 -30.92
CA SER A 236 -37.64 9.84 -31.86
C SER A 236 -36.41 9.26 -32.59
N GLN A 237 -35.26 9.95 -32.57
CA GLN A 237 -34.06 9.58 -33.33
C GLN A 237 -32.93 9.00 -32.48
N ASP A 238 -32.78 9.42 -31.21
CA ASP A 238 -31.74 8.93 -30.28
C ASP A 238 -32.14 7.62 -29.60
N LYS A 239 -32.33 6.58 -30.41
CA LYS A 239 -32.27 5.18 -29.97
C LYS A 239 -30.80 4.79 -29.90
N ASP A 240 -30.46 3.87 -29.00
CA ASP A 240 -29.15 3.21 -28.91
C ASP A 240 -28.21 3.79 -27.84
N ILE A 241 -28.55 3.57 -26.56
CA ILE A 241 -27.61 3.83 -25.44
C ILE A 241 -26.37 2.94 -25.53
N TRP A 242 -26.43 1.82 -26.28
CA TRP A 242 -25.30 0.95 -26.51
C TRP A 242 -24.17 1.68 -27.25
N ASN A 243 -24.45 2.22 -28.44
CA ASN A 243 -23.43 2.95 -29.22
C ASN A 243 -22.97 4.24 -28.54
N LYS A 244 -23.84 4.88 -27.77
CA LYS A 244 -23.53 6.17 -27.12
C LYS A 244 -22.66 6.03 -25.87
N TYR A 245 -22.82 4.94 -25.11
CA TYR A 245 -22.16 4.79 -23.81
C TYR A 245 -21.47 3.44 -23.65
N PHE A 246 -22.12 2.33 -23.99
CA PHE A 246 -21.59 1.00 -23.69
C PHE A 246 -20.49 0.52 -24.65
N VAL A 247 -20.39 1.05 -25.88
CA VAL A 247 -19.28 0.70 -26.79
C VAL A 247 -17.94 1.14 -26.23
N GLU A 248 -17.85 2.35 -25.67
CA GLU A 248 -16.62 2.84 -25.04
C GLU A 248 -16.28 2.07 -23.76
N ILE A 249 -17.31 1.65 -23.02
CA ILE A 249 -17.19 0.99 -21.72
C ILE A 249 -16.84 -0.50 -21.86
N LEU A 250 -17.55 -1.23 -22.72
CA LEU A 250 -17.44 -2.69 -22.87
C LEU A 250 -16.64 -3.13 -24.10
N GLY A 251 -16.36 -2.22 -25.04
CA GLY A 251 -15.66 -2.50 -26.29
C GLY A 251 -16.59 -2.97 -27.43
N GLU A 252 -16.16 -2.70 -28.66
CA GLU A 252 -16.91 -3.04 -29.89
C GLU A 252 -17.12 -4.55 -30.07
N GLN A 253 -16.23 -5.37 -29.54
CA GLN A 253 -16.25 -6.83 -29.65
C GLN A 253 -17.24 -7.54 -28.71
N PHE A 254 -17.68 -6.86 -27.65
CA PHE A 254 -18.52 -7.44 -26.60
C PHE A 254 -19.84 -8.09 -27.08
N PRO A 255 -20.57 -7.54 -28.07
CA PRO A 255 -21.75 -8.23 -28.61
C PRO A 255 -21.45 -9.62 -29.18
N GLY A 256 -20.24 -9.83 -29.72
CA GLY A 256 -19.79 -11.13 -30.20
C GLY A 256 -19.54 -12.11 -29.06
N TYR A 257 -18.92 -11.63 -27.98
CA TYR A 257 -18.69 -12.41 -26.75
C TYR A 257 -20.03 -12.84 -26.13
N TRP A 258 -20.98 -11.91 -26.05
CA TRP A 258 -22.30 -12.17 -25.49
C TRP A 258 -23.12 -13.16 -26.32
N GLU A 259 -23.05 -13.09 -27.66
CA GLU A 259 -23.73 -14.04 -28.54
C GLU A 259 -23.16 -15.46 -28.40
N PHE A 260 -21.84 -15.61 -28.21
CA PHE A 260 -21.23 -16.91 -27.91
C PHE A 260 -21.75 -17.48 -26.58
N LEU A 261 -21.80 -16.66 -25.52
CA LEU A 261 -22.28 -17.08 -24.20
C LEU A 261 -23.76 -17.47 -24.22
N LYS A 262 -24.60 -16.74 -24.95
CA LYS A 262 -26.00 -17.10 -25.19
C LYS A 262 -26.14 -18.48 -25.83
N ASN A 263 -25.38 -18.74 -26.89
CA ASN A 263 -25.40 -20.04 -27.57
C ASN A 263 -24.93 -21.17 -26.64
N SER A 264 -23.86 -20.92 -25.89
CA SER A 264 -23.33 -21.86 -24.88
C SER A 264 -24.34 -22.12 -23.77
N ARG A 265 -25.01 -21.08 -23.24
CA ARG A 265 -26.09 -21.18 -22.24
C ARG A 265 -27.21 -22.08 -22.72
N ASN A 266 -27.66 -21.92 -23.97
CA ASN A 266 -28.70 -22.78 -24.54
C ASN A 266 -28.26 -24.24 -24.62
N MET A 267 -27.00 -24.49 -25.00
CA MET A 267 -26.47 -25.86 -25.07
C MET A 267 -26.44 -26.52 -23.70
N VAL A 268 -25.91 -25.84 -22.68
CA VAL A 268 -25.75 -26.41 -21.34
C VAL A 268 -27.09 -26.57 -20.62
N ALA A 269 -28.03 -25.62 -20.77
CA ALA A 269 -29.36 -25.69 -20.16
C ALA A 269 -30.20 -26.89 -20.64
N HIS A 270 -29.91 -27.42 -21.83
CA HIS A 270 -30.57 -28.58 -22.40
C HIS A 270 -29.72 -29.86 -22.34
N ASN A 271 -28.65 -29.87 -21.54
CA ASN A 271 -27.74 -31.01 -21.39
C ASN A 271 -27.23 -31.57 -22.73
N LYS A 272 -27.02 -30.70 -23.73
CA LYS A 272 -26.43 -31.13 -25.01
C LYS A 272 -24.99 -31.61 -24.76
N PRO A 273 -24.46 -32.55 -25.57
CA PRO A 273 -23.08 -33.02 -25.38
C PRO A 273 -22.06 -31.88 -25.47
N VAL A 274 -21.26 -31.72 -24.42
CA VAL A 274 -20.16 -30.74 -24.32
C VAL A 274 -18.84 -31.46 -24.55
N CYS A 275 -18.06 -30.98 -25.52
CA CYS A 275 -16.69 -31.46 -25.76
C CYS A 275 -15.66 -30.62 -25.01
N ASN A 276 -14.44 -31.12 -24.86
CA ASN A 276 -13.35 -30.40 -24.20
C ASN A 276 -13.11 -29.01 -24.78
N GLN A 277 -13.18 -28.90 -26.11
CA GLN A 277 -13.04 -27.61 -26.79
C GLN A 277 -14.14 -26.64 -26.35
N LEU A 278 -15.42 -27.02 -26.45
CA LEU A 278 -16.53 -26.15 -26.04
C LEU A 278 -16.46 -25.79 -24.56
N TYR A 279 -16.03 -26.71 -23.69
CA TYR A 279 -15.86 -26.45 -22.27
C TYR A 279 -14.79 -25.39 -22.00
N ASN A 280 -13.62 -25.54 -22.60
CA ASN A 280 -12.52 -24.59 -22.46
C ASN A 280 -12.89 -23.24 -23.10
N ASP A 281 -13.38 -23.23 -24.34
CA ASP A 281 -13.81 -22.02 -25.03
C ASP A 281 -14.87 -21.24 -24.22
N THR A 282 -15.78 -21.95 -23.53
CA THR A 282 -16.78 -21.34 -22.65
C THR A 282 -16.15 -20.75 -21.40
N LYS A 283 -15.23 -21.47 -20.74
CA LYS A 283 -14.52 -20.96 -19.56
C LYS A 283 -13.66 -19.75 -19.89
N ASP A 284 -12.94 -19.80 -20.99
CA ASP A 284 -12.08 -18.70 -21.46
C ASP A 284 -12.93 -17.48 -21.79
N MET A 285 -14.07 -17.65 -22.47
CA MET A 285 -15.00 -16.55 -22.73
C MET A 285 -15.60 -15.97 -21.44
N ILE A 286 -15.93 -16.81 -20.45
CA ILE A 286 -16.40 -16.33 -19.15
C ILE A 286 -15.32 -15.50 -18.45
N ALA A 287 -14.06 -15.94 -18.48
CA ALA A 287 -12.94 -15.20 -17.91
C ALA A 287 -12.73 -13.85 -18.61
N GLU A 288 -12.76 -13.84 -19.94
CA GLU A 288 -12.63 -12.62 -20.76
C GLU A 288 -13.75 -11.61 -20.43
N VAL A 289 -15.00 -12.05 -20.39
CA VAL A 289 -16.13 -11.16 -20.09
C VAL A 289 -16.12 -10.68 -18.64
N ASN A 290 -15.68 -11.52 -17.69
CA ASN A 290 -15.47 -11.07 -16.31
C ASN A 290 -14.40 -9.97 -16.24
N SER A 291 -13.27 -10.13 -16.93
CA SER A 291 -12.23 -9.09 -16.96
C SER A 291 -12.73 -7.78 -17.57
N VAL A 292 -13.58 -7.85 -18.60
CA VAL A 292 -14.27 -6.66 -19.12
C VAL A 292 -15.13 -6.02 -18.03
N PHE A 293 -15.93 -6.81 -17.30
CA PHE A 293 -16.77 -6.27 -16.21
C PHE A 293 -15.95 -5.68 -15.07
N ASP A 294 -14.84 -6.29 -14.69
CA ASP A 294 -13.96 -5.78 -13.63
C ASP A 294 -13.42 -4.38 -13.99
N GLY A 295 -12.91 -4.20 -15.22
CA GLY A 295 -12.45 -2.90 -15.70
C GLY A 295 -13.57 -1.86 -15.87
N VAL A 296 -14.82 -2.31 -16.04
CA VAL A 296 -15.99 -1.44 -16.09
C VAL A 296 -16.35 -0.98 -14.69
N GLU A 297 -16.41 -1.89 -13.72
CA GLU A 297 -16.69 -1.57 -12.32
C GLU A 297 -15.68 -0.54 -11.76
N GLU A 298 -14.40 -0.66 -12.11
CA GLU A 298 -13.37 0.34 -11.79
C GLU A 298 -13.71 1.72 -12.38
N LYS A 299 -14.04 1.78 -13.67
CA LYS A 299 -14.44 3.04 -14.33
C LYS A 299 -15.74 3.63 -13.77
N TYR A 300 -16.74 2.80 -13.45
CA TYR A 300 -18.00 3.26 -12.86
C TYR A 300 -17.78 3.90 -11.49
N LYS A 301 -16.87 3.34 -10.67
CA LYS A 301 -16.47 3.95 -9.40
C LYS A 301 -15.88 5.35 -9.61
N GLU A 302 -15.13 5.58 -10.68
CA GLU A 302 -14.58 6.92 -10.96
C GLU A 302 -15.61 7.89 -11.55
N MET A 303 -16.54 7.42 -12.39
CA MET A 303 -17.47 8.26 -13.13
C MET A 303 -18.67 8.79 -12.33
N PHE A 304 -19.07 8.12 -11.25
CA PHE A 304 -20.34 8.41 -10.55
C PHE A 304 -20.21 8.70 -9.05
N LYS A 305 -19.00 8.76 -8.48
CA LYS A 305 -18.83 9.18 -7.09
C LYS A 305 -19.22 10.65 -6.92
N THR A 306 -20.00 10.92 -5.89
CA THR A 306 -20.16 12.28 -5.37
C THR A 306 -18.84 12.75 -4.75
N TYR A 307 -18.63 14.07 -4.68
CA TYR A 307 -17.42 14.63 -4.05
C TYR A 307 -17.28 14.14 -2.59
N GLU A 308 -18.40 14.02 -1.87
CA GLU A 308 -18.47 13.54 -0.50
C GLU A 308 -18.08 12.05 -0.37
N GLU A 309 -18.44 11.21 -1.35
CA GLU A 309 -18.02 9.79 -1.36
C GLU A 309 -16.53 9.63 -1.67
N ILE A 310 -15.96 10.46 -2.56
CA ILE A 310 -14.51 10.50 -2.81
C ILE A 310 -13.77 10.89 -1.54
N GLU A 311 -14.24 11.93 -0.84
CA GLU A 311 -13.64 12.43 0.39
C GLU A 311 -13.73 11.41 1.52
N VAL A 312 -14.87 10.73 1.69
CA VAL A 312 -15.03 9.67 2.68
C VAL A 312 -14.13 8.47 2.38
N GLU A 313 -14.01 8.06 1.12
CA GLU A 313 -13.15 6.93 0.74
C GLU A 313 -11.66 7.29 0.85
N GLN A 314 -11.28 8.55 0.58
CA GLN A 314 -9.93 9.06 0.88
C GLN A 314 -9.65 9.03 2.38
N LEU A 315 -10.59 9.49 3.22
CA LEU A 315 -10.48 9.41 4.68
C LEU A 315 -10.41 7.95 5.16
N TRP A 316 -11.17 7.02 4.57
CA TRP A 316 -11.06 5.60 4.88
C TRP A 316 -9.74 5.00 4.42
N LEU A 317 -9.20 5.43 3.28
CA LEU A 317 -7.87 5.00 2.82
C LEU A 317 -6.77 5.55 3.72
N GLU A 318 -6.89 6.79 4.19
CA GLU A 318 -6.00 7.40 5.18
C GLU A 318 -6.09 6.64 6.50
N ILE A 319 -7.29 6.33 6.99
CA ILE A 319 -7.48 5.51 8.19
C ILE A 319 -6.98 4.07 7.97
N GLU A 320 -7.20 3.44 6.82
CA GLU A 320 -6.68 2.10 6.54
C GLU A 320 -5.16 2.10 6.40
N ASN A 321 -4.56 3.15 5.85
CA ASN A 321 -3.10 3.31 5.83
C ASN A 321 -2.56 3.56 7.24
N GLU A 322 -3.20 4.42 8.05
CA GLU A 322 -2.85 4.63 9.46
C GLU A 322 -3.01 3.32 10.27
N MET A 323 -4.07 2.56 10.04
CA MET A 323 -4.31 1.26 10.68
C MET A 323 -3.36 0.16 10.16
N ALA A 324 -2.97 0.20 8.89
CA ALA A 324 -1.96 -0.71 8.33
C ALA A 324 -0.57 -0.40 8.88
N ASP A 325 -0.25 0.88 9.07
CA ASP A 325 0.96 1.35 9.74
C ASP A 325 0.92 0.95 11.23
N GLU A 326 -0.21 1.10 11.94
CA GLU A 326 -0.37 0.63 13.33
C GLU A 326 -0.24 -0.89 13.46
N HIS A 327 -0.85 -1.68 12.56
CA HIS A 327 -0.70 -3.13 12.56
C HIS A 327 0.72 -3.57 12.20
N GLN A 328 1.38 -2.88 11.28
CA GLN A 328 2.77 -3.15 10.93
C GLN A 328 3.71 -2.79 12.08
N LEU A 329 3.46 -1.68 12.79
CA LEU A 329 4.14 -1.33 14.04
C LEU A 329 3.92 -2.42 15.11
N GLU A 330 2.70 -2.94 15.27
CA GLU A 330 2.40 -4.01 16.24
C GLU A 330 3.14 -5.32 15.93
N TYR A 331 3.29 -5.68 14.64
CA TYR A 331 4.12 -6.82 14.22
C TYR A 331 5.61 -6.53 14.36
N ASP A 332 6.04 -5.32 14.01
CA ASP A 332 7.43 -4.90 14.15
C ASP A 332 7.83 -4.93 15.63
N GLU A 333 7.05 -4.39 16.55
CA GLU A 333 7.32 -4.46 18.00
C GLU A 333 7.60 -5.88 18.49
N ILE A 334 6.82 -6.86 18.00
CA ILE A 334 7.02 -8.28 18.32
C ILE A 334 8.36 -8.77 17.77
N TYR A 335 8.66 -8.50 16.50
CA TYR A 335 9.89 -8.97 15.86
C TYR A 335 11.15 -8.25 16.34
N PHE A 336 11.07 -6.96 16.65
CA PHE A 336 12.15 -6.21 17.30
C PHE A 336 12.47 -6.82 18.68
N SER A 337 11.44 -7.11 19.47
CA SER A 337 11.59 -7.78 20.77
C SER A 337 12.19 -9.18 20.64
N GLU A 338 11.77 -9.98 19.65
CA GLU A 338 12.33 -11.31 19.39
C GLU A 338 13.79 -11.26 18.92
N ALA A 339 14.15 -10.29 18.08
CA ALA A 339 15.49 -10.08 17.58
C ALA A 339 16.43 -9.40 18.60
N GLY A 340 15.89 -8.87 19.70
CA GLY A 340 16.65 -8.21 20.76
C GLY A 340 17.15 -6.82 20.37
N ILE A 341 16.41 -6.12 19.51
CA ILE A 341 16.69 -4.76 19.04
C ILE A 341 15.55 -3.83 19.48
N GLU A 342 15.85 -2.55 19.73
CA GLU A 342 14.82 -1.58 20.10
C GLU A 342 14.12 -1.02 18.86
N ILE A 343 12.88 -0.57 19.05
CA ILE A 343 12.10 0.09 17.99
C ILE A 343 12.90 1.30 17.52
N THR A 344 12.95 1.52 16.19
CA THR A 344 13.67 2.65 15.60
C THR A 344 13.23 3.97 16.28
N PRO A 345 14.14 4.66 16.99
CA PRO A 345 13.82 5.86 17.74
C PRO A 345 13.56 7.04 16.81
N SER A 346 12.88 8.07 17.30
CA SER A 346 12.78 9.35 16.58
C SER A 346 14.10 10.12 16.65
N GLU A 347 14.25 11.15 15.80
CA GLU A 347 15.41 12.06 15.84
C GLU A 347 15.54 12.72 17.22
N GLU A 348 14.42 13.12 17.82
CA GLU A 348 14.37 13.72 19.17
C GLU A 348 14.86 12.74 20.25
N ASP A 349 14.48 11.46 20.16
CA ASP A 349 14.93 10.44 21.11
C ASP A 349 16.45 10.21 21.03
N VAL A 350 17.02 10.20 19.82
CA VAL A 350 18.48 10.06 19.63
C VAL A 350 19.22 11.28 20.17
N ILE A 351 18.72 12.49 19.89
CA ILE A 351 19.26 13.73 20.45
C ILE A 351 19.23 13.68 21.98
N GLN A 352 18.14 13.20 22.58
CA GLN A 352 18.03 13.07 24.03
C GLN A 352 19.04 12.06 24.58
N GLN A 353 19.21 10.89 23.95
CA GLN A 353 20.22 9.90 24.37
C GLN A 353 21.64 10.48 24.34
N ILE A 354 21.99 11.26 23.32
CA ILE A 354 23.29 11.93 23.25
C ILE A 354 23.40 13.00 24.34
N THR A 355 22.35 13.79 24.55
CA THR A 355 22.31 14.86 25.56
C THR A 355 22.47 14.30 26.98
N GLU A 356 21.88 13.14 27.26
CA GLU A 356 21.96 12.45 28.55
C GLU A 356 23.25 11.63 28.74
N SER A 357 24.12 11.57 27.73
CA SER A 357 25.40 10.87 27.84
C SER A 357 26.32 11.52 28.88
N GLU A 358 27.07 10.69 29.61
CA GLU A 358 28.01 11.17 30.63
C GLU A 358 29.04 12.14 30.04
N ASP A 359 29.53 11.87 28.83
CA ASP A 359 30.54 12.70 28.16
C ASP A 359 30.00 14.09 27.81
N TYR A 360 28.81 14.18 27.20
CA TYR A 360 28.22 15.46 26.83
C TYR A 360 27.84 16.27 28.09
N TYR A 361 27.23 15.61 29.07
CA TYR A 361 26.89 16.23 30.34
C TYR A 361 28.13 16.78 31.07
N ASN A 362 29.25 16.04 31.05
CA ASN A 362 30.51 16.49 31.64
C ASN A 362 31.00 17.78 30.98
N ILE A 363 31.02 17.84 29.64
CA ILE A 363 31.45 19.05 28.91
C ILE A 363 30.58 20.25 29.33
N ILE A 364 29.25 20.10 29.38
CA ILE A 364 28.34 21.19 29.79
C ILE A 364 28.61 21.62 31.23
N SER A 365 28.71 20.67 32.16
CA SER A 365 28.98 20.97 33.58
C SER A 365 30.29 21.73 33.77
N VAL A 366 31.37 21.30 33.11
CA VAL A 366 32.68 21.95 33.18
C VAL A 366 32.64 23.34 32.55
N THR A 367 31.84 23.53 31.48
CA THR A 367 31.63 24.84 30.83
C THR A 367 30.94 25.83 31.76
N GLU A 368 29.87 25.41 32.44
CA GLU A 368 29.13 26.27 33.38
C GLU A 368 29.98 26.62 34.60
N GLU A 369 30.73 25.66 35.13
CA GLU A 369 31.68 25.86 36.22
C GLU A 369 32.74 26.89 35.82
N TYR A 370 33.35 26.74 34.64
CA TYR A 370 34.30 27.71 34.08
C TYR A 370 33.72 29.12 34.01
N ILE A 371 32.53 29.31 33.45
CA ILE A 371 31.90 30.63 33.33
C ILE A 371 31.69 31.26 34.71
N SER A 372 31.22 30.47 35.68
CA SER A 372 30.99 30.94 37.04
C SER A 372 32.29 31.31 37.75
N GLU A 373 33.31 30.46 37.63
CA GLU A 373 34.62 30.67 38.27
C GLU A 373 35.35 31.87 37.67
N PHE A 374 35.34 32.01 36.34
CA PHE A 374 35.98 33.14 35.66
C PHE A 374 35.33 34.48 36.07
N LYS A 375 33.99 34.53 36.17
CA LYS A 375 33.28 35.71 36.66
C LYS A 375 33.61 36.03 38.12
N ALA A 376 33.72 35.01 38.97
CA ALA A 376 34.10 35.20 40.37
C ALA A 376 35.50 35.85 40.48
N TYR A 377 36.47 35.41 39.67
CA TYR A 377 37.79 36.06 39.63
C TYR A 377 37.73 37.52 39.17
N ILE A 378 36.89 37.84 38.17
CA ILE A 378 36.69 39.24 37.76
C ILE A 378 36.13 40.08 38.92
N ASP A 379 35.12 39.58 39.62
CA ASP A 379 34.50 40.28 40.74
C ASP A 379 35.44 40.42 41.94
N GLU A 380 36.28 39.41 42.23
CA GLU A 380 37.34 39.51 43.24
C GLU A 380 38.34 40.61 42.89
N ILE A 381 38.80 40.69 41.64
CA ILE A 381 39.70 41.77 41.21
C ILE A 381 39.03 43.14 41.39
N ARG A 382 37.74 43.27 41.08
CA ARG A 382 36.98 44.52 41.28
C ARG A 382 36.90 44.91 42.75
N GLU A 383 36.57 43.97 43.64
CA GLU A 383 36.52 44.20 45.08
C GLU A 383 37.91 44.64 45.61
N MET A 384 38.98 44.01 45.11
CA MET A 384 40.35 44.39 45.46
C MET A 384 40.73 45.80 44.97
N ILE A 385 40.25 46.24 43.81
CA ILE A 385 40.45 47.61 43.32
C ILE A 385 39.76 48.61 44.25
N GLU A 386 38.50 48.34 44.63
CA GLU A 386 37.72 49.19 45.53
C GLU A 386 38.37 49.30 46.93
N GLU A 387 38.75 48.17 47.53
CA GLU A 387 39.47 48.17 48.82
C GLU A 387 40.87 48.79 48.70
N GLY A 388 41.54 48.53 47.58
CA GLY A 388 42.89 49.01 47.27
C GLY A 388 42.97 50.53 47.28
N GLU A 389 41.91 51.22 46.86
CA GLU A 389 41.85 52.69 46.87
C GLU A 389 41.95 53.25 48.30
N GLU A 390 41.23 52.68 49.26
CA GLU A 390 41.29 53.12 50.66
C GLU A 390 42.70 52.91 51.24
N ARG A 391 43.33 51.77 50.91
CA ARG A 391 44.67 51.42 51.37
C ARG A 391 45.73 52.32 50.73
N PHE A 392 45.66 52.53 49.42
CA PHE A 392 46.54 53.41 48.66
C PHE A 392 46.54 54.83 49.23
N ASN A 393 45.36 55.36 49.56
CA ASN A 393 45.22 56.69 50.17
C ASN A 393 45.82 56.79 51.59
N SER A 394 46.07 55.67 52.26
CA SER A 394 46.68 55.62 53.61
C SER A 394 48.21 55.53 53.60
N PHE A 395 48.81 55.13 52.47
CA PHE A 395 50.24 54.95 52.30
C PHE A 395 51.02 56.27 52.26
N LYS A 396 52.32 56.21 52.54
CA LYS A 396 53.20 57.37 52.31
C LYS A 396 53.52 57.50 50.82
N GLN A 397 53.87 58.70 50.41
CA GLN A 397 54.19 59.02 49.02
C GLN A 397 55.22 58.07 48.34
N GLU A 398 56.27 57.62 49.06
CA GLU A 398 57.23 56.66 48.50
C GLU A 398 56.64 55.24 48.31
N GLU A 399 55.73 54.82 49.19
CA GLU A 399 55.02 53.53 49.13
C GLU A 399 53.98 53.57 47.99
N GLN A 400 53.18 54.64 47.91
CA GLN A 400 52.23 54.89 46.82
C GLN A 400 52.92 54.82 45.44
N ARG A 401 54.10 55.44 45.33
CA ARG A 401 54.88 55.40 44.09
C ARG A 401 55.34 53.97 43.74
N GLY A 402 55.74 53.19 44.74
CA GLY A 402 56.13 51.79 44.55
C GLY A 402 54.99 50.95 43.98
N VAL A 403 53.79 51.09 44.57
CA VAL A 403 52.56 50.41 44.14
C VAL A 403 52.17 50.82 42.72
N ILE A 404 52.19 52.12 42.39
CA ILE A 404 51.87 52.59 41.04
C ILE A 404 52.83 52.00 40.00
N ILE A 405 54.14 52.01 40.25
CA ILE A 405 55.12 51.44 39.29
C ILE A 405 54.91 49.93 39.10
N ALA A 406 54.57 49.21 40.16
CA ALA A 406 54.33 47.77 40.09
C ALA A 406 53.05 47.44 39.31
N LEU A 407 51.95 48.13 39.62
CA LEU A 407 50.66 47.95 38.94
C LEU A 407 50.69 48.47 37.50
N GLU A 408 51.41 49.55 37.21
CA GLU A 408 51.59 50.07 35.85
C GLU A 408 52.17 49.01 34.92
N ARG A 409 53.12 48.23 35.42
CA ARG A 409 53.71 47.11 34.69
C ARG A 409 52.73 45.95 34.49
N ILE A 410 51.81 45.72 35.43
CA ILE A 410 50.78 44.67 35.31
C ILE A 410 49.71 45.13 34.31
N VAL A 411 49.15 46.33 34.48
CA VAL A 411 48.03 46.85 33.69
C VAL A 411 48.47 47.23 32.28
N TYR A 412 49.48 48.08 32.12
CA TYR A 412 49.83 48.57 30.77
C TYR A 412 50.72 47.57 30.02
N SER A 413 51.78 47.06 30.65
CA SER A 413 52.67 46.12 29.96
C SER A 413 52.15 44.69 29.91
N GLY A 414 51.36 44.26 30.90
CA GLY A 414 50.84 42.89 30.99
C GLY A 414 49.48 42.70 30.31
N ILE A 415 48.52 43.59 30.59
CA ILE A 415 47.12 43.45 30.14
C ILE A 415 46.87 44.20 28.83
N LEU A 416 47.15 45.50 28.79
CA LEU A 416 46.77 46.37 27.67
C LEU A 416 47.77 46.32 26.51
N GLY A 417 48.98 45.82 26.74
CA GLY A 417 50.04 45.73 25.74
C GLY A 417 50.52 47.10 25.24
N THR A 418 50.40 48.13 26.07
CA THR A 418 50.75 49.52 25.76
C THR A 418 51.75 50.07 26.80
N GLU A 419 52.39 51.20 26.48
CA GLU A 419 53.15 51.97 27.46
C GLU A 419 52.21 52.98 28.13
N SER A 420 52.40 53.23 29.44
CA SER A 420 51.68 54.30 30.12
C SER A 420 52.05 55.66 29.52
N SER A 421 51.15 56.63 29.63
CA SER A 421 51.39 57.99 29.12
C SER A 421 52.28 58.82 30.06
N TRP A 422 52.73 58.24 31.17
CA TRP A 422 53.38 58.95 32.28
C TRP A 422 54.89 59.01 32.09
N ASP A 423 55.46 60.21 32.19
CA ASP A 423 56.92 60.41 32.17
C ASP A 423 57.50 60.11 33.57
N ASP A 424 58.72 59.57 33.66
CA ASP A 424 59.39 59.23 34.94
C ASP A 424 59.46 60.43 35.93
N ASP A 425 59.38 61.66 35.39
CA ASP A 425 59.36 62.93 36.11
C ASP A 425 57.98 63.27 36.74
N ILE A 426 56.88 62.64 36.31
CA ILE A 426 55.51 62.83 36.87
C ILE A 426 55.38 62.11 38.22
N LEU A 427 56.05 60.97 38.39
CA LEU A 427 56.10 60.19 39.63
C LEU A 427 56.93 60.86 40.76
N MET A 428 57.41 62.10 40.57
CA MET A 428 58.40 62.76 41.44
C MET A 428 57.89 63.97 42.24
N ASN A 429 56.68 64.53 42.00
CA ASN A 429 56.43 65.94 42.42
C ASN A 429 55.18 66.26 43.29
N SER A 430 54.08 65.49 43.31
CA SER A 430 52.98 65.73 44.29
C SER A 430 52.05 64.52 44.52
N ASP A 431 51.40 64.47 45.69
CA ASP A 431 50.37 63.45 46.02
C ASP A 431 49.17 63.49 45.06
N GLU A 432 48.82 64.68 44.55
CA GLU A 432 47.72 64.89 43.59
C GLU A 432 48.00 64.20 42.25
N GLN A 433 49.26 64.21 41.79
CA GLN A 433 49.66 63.53 40.54
C GLN A 433 49.68 62.00 40.68
N LEU A 434 50.04 61.46 41.84
CA LEU A 434 49.97 60.02 42.09
C LEU A 434 48.52 59.53 42.13
N LYS A 435 47.62 60.32 42.70
CA LYS A 435 46.19 60.02 42.71
C LYS A 435 45.59 60.04 41.30
N ASP A 436 45.95 61.03 40.48
CA ASP A 436 45.52 61.07 39.07
C ASP A 436 46.00 59.82 38.28
N CYS A 437 47.23 59.36 38.51
CA CYS A 437 47.77 58.15 37.88
C CYS A 437 47.02 56.88 38.34
N TRP A 438 46.72 56.77 39.64
CA TRP A 438 45.90 55.68 40.17
C TRP A 438 44.52 55.66 39.52
N ASP A 439 43.83 56.81 39.48
CA ASP A 439 42.47 56.90 38.96
C ASP A 439 42.41 56.56 37.46
N GLU A 440 43.39 56.99 36.66
CA GLU A 440 43.52 56.64 35.24
C GLU A 440 43.71 55.12 35.06
N MET A 441 44.66 54.52 35.78
CA MET A 441 44.96 53.09 35.68
C MET A 441 43.82 52.21 36.15
N MET A 442 43.13 52.58 37.24
CA MET A 442 41.97 51.81 37.72
C MET A 442 40.80 51.95 36.76
N THR A 443 40.59 53.12 36.16
CA THR A 443 39.59 53.28 35.09
C THR A 443 39.90 52.38 33.89
N ASP A 444 41.16 52.30 33.46
CA ASP A 444 41.57 51.44 32.36
C ASP A 444 41.42 49.95 32.69
N LEU A 445 41.78 49.55 33.92
CA LEU A 445 41.60 48.18 34.41
C LEU A 445 40.12 47.81 34.55
N GLU A 446 39.28 48.69 35.06
CA GLU A 446 37.83 48.49 35.14
C GLU A 446 37.21 48.32 33.75
N ASN A 447 37.60 49.17 32.78
CA ASN A 447 37.14 49.04 31.39
C ASN A 447 37.54 47.70 30.79
N TYR A 448 38.75 47.24 31.08
CA TYR A 448 39.22 45.93 30.64
C TYR A 448 38.44 44.78 31.27
N LEU A 449 38.21 44.83 32.59
CA LEU A 449 37.42 43.82 33.31
C LEU A 449 35.97 43.79 32.84
N GLU A 450 35.38 44.95 32.53
CA GLU A 450 34.04 45.05 31.94
C GLU A 450 33.98 44.43 30.53
N ASP A 451 35.00 44.67 29.69
CA ASP A 451 35.11 44.03 28.37
C ASP A 451 35.25 42.50 28.48
N LEU A 452 36.08 42.02 29.42
CA LEU A 452 36.19 40.59 29.71
C LEU A 452 34.87 40.01 30.21
N TYR A 453 34.23 40.67 31.19
CA TYR A 453 32.96 40.21 31.75
C TYR A 453 31.90 40.10 30.65
N SER A 454 31.79 41.11 29.79
CA SER A 454 30.89 41.11 28.64
C SER A 454 31.20 39.97 27.66
N LYS A 455 32.48 39.69 27.37
CA LYS A 455 32.85 38.55 26.50
C LYS A 455 32.48 37.22 27.11
N ILE A 456 32.71 37.04 28.41
CA ILE A 456 32.32 35.82 29.11
C ILE A 456 30.80 35.67 29.11
N GLU A 457 30.05 36.76 29.29
CA GLU A 457 28.59 36.78 29.21
C GLU A 457 28.06 36.44 27.80
N ASP A 458 28.81 36.80 26.75
CA ASP A 458 28.55 36.42 25.35
C ASP A 458 28.92 34.95 25.03
N SER A 459 29.42 34.18 26.00
CA SER A 459 29.66 32.74 25.84
C SER A 459 28.35 32.01 25.59
N ILE A 460 28.38 31.01 24.70
CA ILE A 460 27.21 30.23 24.31
C ILE A 460 27.40 28.80 24.83
N VAL A 461 26.39 28.28 25.50
CA VAL A 461 26.32 26.88 25.94
C VAL A 461 24.96 26.33 25.52
N THR A 462 24.97 25.28 24.70
CA THR A 462 23.74 24.62 24.27
C THR A 462 23.53 23.37 25.13
N GLU A 463 22.61 23.46 26.10
CA GLU A 463 22.29 22.34 27.02
C GLU A 463 21.79 21.08 26.29
N VAL A 464 21.08 21.26 25.18
CA VAL A 464 20.58 20.17 24.35
C VAL A 464 21.51 19.98 23.17
N PHE A 465 21.87 18.73 22.88
CA PHE A 465 22.68 18.43 21.71
C PHE A 465 21.95 18.84 20.41
N GLU A 466 22.62 19.58 19.53
CA GLU A 466 22.09 19.91 18.21
C GLU A 466 23.08 19.50 17.11
N PRO A 467 22.66 18.71 16.10
CA PRO A 467 23.53 18.35 14.98
C PRO A 467 23.78 19.53 14.03
N ASN A 468 24.95 19.56 13.39
CA ASN A 468 25.40 20.63 12.47
C ASN A 468 25.34 22.04 13.06
N ARG A 469 25.59 22.17 14.36
CA ARG A 469 25.48 23.43 15.10
C ARG A 469 26.70 23.66 15.95
N ARG A 470 26.91 24.92 16.29
CA ARG A 470 27.88 25.30 17.29
C ARG A 470 27.25 25.05 18.66
N LEU A 471 27.86 24.15 19.42
CA LEU A 471 27.37 23.71 20.72
C LEU A 471 27.88 24.63 21.84
N ILE A 472 29.16 25.02 21.75
CA ILE A 472 29.81 25.83 22.78
C ILE A 472 30.65 26.92 22.11
N THR A 473 30.59 28.13 22.67
CA THR A 473 31.54 29.21 22.41
C THR A 473 31.99 29.76 23.75
N LEU A 474 33.26 29.58 24.09
CA LEU A 474 33.86 30.13 25.30
C LEU A 474 34.88 31.19 24.95
N TYR A 475 34.82 32.30 25.66
CA TYR A 475 35.85 33.32 25.63
C TYR A 475 36.76 33.15 26.84
N GLY A 476 38.06 33.29 26.63
CA GLY A 476 39.06 33.45 27.69
C GLY A 476 39.59 34.87 27.69
N GLN A 477 40.68 35.08 28.44
CA GLN A 477 41.36 36.37 28.48
C GLN A 477 41.96 36.73 27.11
N SER A 478 42.67 35.77 26.51
CA SER A 478 43.45 35.96 25.28
C SER A 478 43.04 35.05 24.13
N SER A 479 42.17 34.08 24.40
CA SER A 479 41.85 32.98 23.50
C SER A 479 40.33 32.75 23.40
N LYS A 480 39.93 32.03 22.35
CA LYS A 480 38.55 31.64 22.10
C LYS A 480 38.47 30.15 21.79
N LEU A 481 37.55 29.46 22.44
CA LEU A 481 37.24 28.06 22.17
C LEU A 481 35.86 27.92 21.53
N GLU A 482 35.75 27.09 20.50
CA GLU A 482 34.49 26.74 19.83
C GLU A 482 34.36 25.22 19.71
N LEU A 483 33.21 24.67 20.14
CA LEU A 483 32.84 23.28 19.96
C LEU A 483 31.69 23.18 18.95
N THR A 484 31.87 22.39 17.89
CA THR A 484 30.89 22.29 16.80
C THR A 484 30.57 20.82 16.48
N SER A 485 29.30 20.49 16.33
CA SER A 485 28.86 19.21 15.79
C SER A 485 28.78 19.26 14.26
N VAL A 486 29.16 18.18 13.59
CA VAL A 486 29.05 18.02 12.14
C VAL A 486 28.60 16.60 11.82
N GLY A 487 27.50 16.47 11.10
CA GLY A 487 26.84 15.20 10.83
C GLY A 487 25.33 15.32 11.01
N ASP A 488 24.59 14.46 10.31
CA ASP A 488 23.13 14.42 10.36
C ASP A 488 22.65 13.21 11.17
N ILE A 489 21.46 13.33 11.75
CA ILE A 489 20.74 12.23 12.41
C ILE A 489 19.56 11.86 11.50
N PHE A 490 19.58 10.66 10.94
CA PHE A 490 18.54 10.10 10.10
C PHE A 490 18.21 8.67 10.56
N PRO A 491 17.32 8.54 11.57
CA PRO A 491 16.93 7.25 12.10
C PRO A 491 16.20 6.43 11.03
N GLU A 492 16.91 5.46 10.45
CA GLU A 492 16.41 4.56 9.42
C GLU A 492 16.87 3.14 9.76
N ARG A 493 16.01 2.14 9.52
CA ARG A 493 16.34 0.74 9.87
C ARG A 493 17.63 0.29 9.19
N GLY A 494 18.54 -0.26 9.98
CA GLY A 494 19.82 -0.77 9.51
C GLY A 494 20.82 0.31 9.07
N SER A 495 20.51 1.60 9.25
CA SER A 495 21.43 2.69 8.96
C SER A 495 22.45 2.87 10.11
N LEU A 496 23.49 3.65 9.81
CA LEU A 496 24.52 4.08 10.76
C LEU A 496 24.69 5.57 10.56
N ASP A 497 24.48 6.33 11.63
CA ASP A 497 24.78 7.75 11.67
C ASP A 497 26.13 7.97 12.37
N GLU A 498 26.94 8.86 11.80
CA GLU A 498 28.23 9.26 12.34
C GLU A 498 28.28 10.79 12.43
N ILE A 499 28.47 11.30 13.64
CA ILE A 499 28.57 12.72 13.94
C ILE A 499 29.95 12.98 14.54
N SER A 500 30.67 13.95 13.98
CA SER A 500 31.94 14.41 14.55
C SER A 500 31.72 15.62 15.45
N ILE A 501 32.39 15.65 16.59
CA ILE A 501 32.49 16.80 17.49
C ILE A 501 33.87 17.40 17.30
N GLU A 502 33.91 18.63 16.80
CA GLU A 502 35.14 19.32 16.43
C GLU A 502 35.42 20.46 17.40
N LEU A 503 36.62 20.43 18.01
CA LEU A 503 37.12 21.46 18.90
C LEU A 503 38.06 22.42 18.16
N PHE A 504 37.78 23.71 18.27
CA PHE A 504 38.61 24.77 17.71
C PHE A 504 39.10 25.72 18.80
N VAL A 505 40.39 26.05 18.79
CA VAL A 505 40.99 27.11 19.61
C VAL A 505 41.55 28.17 18.67
N ASP A 506 41.07 29.41 18.81
CA ASP A 506 41.43 30.56 17.96
C ASP A 506 41.29 30.28 16.45
N GLY A 507 40.31 29.45 16.09
CA GLY A 507 40.00 29.03 14.73
C GLY A 507 40.89 27.92 14.17
N VAL A 508 41.79 27.35 14.98
CA VAL A 508 42.59 26.16 14.63
C VAL A 508 41.91 24.94 15.24
N LYS A 509 41.76 23.88 14.43
CA LYS A 509 41.14 22.62 14.87
C LYS A 509 42.16 21.82 15.69
N GLU A 510 41.87 21.61 16.97
CA GLU A 510 42.78 20.97 17.92
C GLU A 510 42.42 19.49 18.16
N ALA A 511 41.13 19.16 18.28
CA ALA A 511 40.67 17.79 18.56
C ALA A 511 39.39 17.42 17.80
N VAL A 512 39.16 16.11 17.64
CA VAL A 512 37.92 15.54 17.07
C VAL A 512 37.46 14.32 17.85
N GLY A 513 36.19 14.34 18.26
CA GLY A 513 35.48 13.20 18.82
C GLY A 513 34.42 12.68 17.85
N TRP A 514 33.92 11.48 18.10
CA TRP A 514 32.92 10.84 17.26
C TRP A 514 31.76 10.29 18.09
N ILE A 515 30.56 10.42 17.53
CA ILE A 515 29.34 9.82 18.01
C ILE A 515 28.82 8.95 16.86
N SER A 516 28.61 7.66 17.13
CA SER A 516 28.10 6.70 16.17
C SER A 516 26.83 6.05 16.70
N LYS A 517 25.73 6.13 15.95
CA LYS A 517 24.46 5.48 16.30
C LYS A 517 24.09 4.48 15.21
N SER A 518 24.06 3.20 15.58
CA SER A 518 23.56 2.11 14.72
C SER A 518 22.09 1.89 15.02
N TYR A 519 21.27 1.75 13.97
CA TYR A 519 19.84 1.47 14.09
C TYR A 519 19.57 0.00 13.79
N GLY A 520 18.88 -0.67 14.71
CA GLY A 520 18.58 -2.09 14.61
C GLY A 520 17.79 -2.45 13.35
N ASP A 521 18.05 -3.65 12.82
CA ASP A 521 17.27 -4.25 11.74
C ASP A 521 17.23 -5.78 11.91
N TYR A 522 16.24 -6.43 11.33
CA TYR A 522 16.02 -7.86 11.47
C TYR A 522 15.62 -8.53 10.16
N ILE A 523 15.86 -9.84 10.09
CA ILE A 523 15.29 -10.72 9.06
C ILE A 523 14.43 -11.79 9.71
N ILE A 524 13.38 -12.20 9.00
CA ILE A 524 12.52 -13.32 9.42
C ILE A 524 13.05 -14.59 8.73
N GLU A 525 13.44 -15.59 9.50
CA GLU A 525 13.84 -16.89 8.97
C GLU A 525 12.63 -17.70 8.47
N ASP A 526 12.87 -18.74 7.67
CA ASP A 526 11.83 -19.69 7.19
C ASP A 526 11.01 -20.32 8.34
N THR A 527 11.53 -20.27 9.56
CA THR A 527 10.90 -20.76 10.79
C THR A 527 9.90 -19.77 11.41
N GLY A 528 9.86 -18.53 10.90
CA GLY A 528 9.05 -17.43 11.41
C GLY A 528 9.70 -16.62 12.54
N ALA A 529 10.92 -16.96 12.96
CA ALA A 529 11.63 -16.23 14.01
C ALA A 529 12.42 -15.03 13.44
N ALA A 530 12.39 -13.91 14.15
CA ALA A 530 13.22 -12.75 13.81
C ALA A 530 14.65 -12.87 14.38
N ILE A 531 15.64 -12.50 13.58
CA ILE A 531 17.05 -12.44 13.98
C ILE A 531 17.62 -11.09 13.56
N ALA A 532 18.33 -10.42 14.47
CA ALA A 532 18.98 -9.16 14.19
C ALA A 532 20.05 -9.29 13.09
N THR A 533 19.94 -8.45 12.07
CA THR A 533 20.98 -8.24 11.05
C THR A 533 21.94 -7.14 11.48
N ASN A 534 21.40 -6.10 12.10
CA ASN A 534 22.15 -4.97 12.63
C ASN A 534 21.82 -4.78 14.12
N GLY A 535 22.85 -4.49 14.92
CA GLY A 535 22.69 -4.13 16.32
C GLY A 535 22.16 -2.71 16.49
N ASP A 536 21.60 -2.45 17.67
CA ASP A 536 21.16 -1.11 18.07
C ASP A 536 22.05 -0.62 19.20
N ASP A 537 23.02 0.23 18.85
CA ASP A 537 24.09 0.66 19.76
C ASP A 537 24.38 2.15 19.55
N LEU A 538 24.56 2.87 20.65
CA LEU A 538 25.10 4.23 20.67
C LEU A 538 26.52 4.18 21.21
N TRP A 539 27.48 4.66 20.41
CA TRP A 539 28.88 4.76 20.80
C TRP A 539 29.33 6.21 20.77
N ILE A 540 29.82 6.70 21.90
CA ILE A 540 30.33 8.06 22.06
C ILE A 540 31.81 7.94 22.43
N ASN A 541 32.65 8.67 21.71
CA ASN A 541 34.09 8.73 21.94
C ASN A 541 34.55 10.18 21.82
N LEU A 542 34.55 10.88 22.96
CA LEU A 542 34.95 12.28 23.08
C LEU A 542 36.23 12.47 23.91
N ASP A 543 36.96 11.39 24.23
CA ASP A 543 38.13 11.42 25.12
C ASP A 543 39.15 12.51 24.74
N GLU A 544 39.53 12.57 23.45
CA GLU A 544 40.49 13.55 22.95
C GLU A 544 39.97 14.99 23.05
N VAL A 545 38.68 15.18 22.76
CA VAL A 545 38.01 16.48 22.87
C VAL A 545 37.95 16.94 24.32
N ILE A 546 37.56 16.06 25.25
CA ILE A 546 37.46 16.37 26.67
C ILE A 546 38.83 16.78 27.24
N ILE A 547 39.89 16.03 26.93
CA ILE A 547 41.25 16.34 27.42
C ILE A 547 41.71 17.73 26.96
N GLU A 548 41.56 18.04 25.67
CA GLU A 548 41.98 19.33 25.13
C GLU A 548 41.07 20.47 25.62
N PHE A 549 39.78 20.20 25.81
CA PHE A 549 38.81 21.16 26.36
C PHE A 549 39.13 21.52 27.83
N GLU A 550 39.37 20.53 28.69
CA GLU A 550 39.77 20.73 30.08
C GLU A 550 41.12 21.46 30.15
N THR A 551 42.08 21.09 29.29
CA THR A 551 43.39 21.77 29.22
C THR A 551 43.24 23.25 28.88
N TYR A 552 42.35 23.60 27.94
CA TYR A 552 42.06 25.00 27.64
C TYR A 552 41.47 25.73 28.86
N ILE A 553 40.48 25.13 29.52
CA ILE A 553 39.79 25.72 30.67
C ILE A 553 40.77 25.97 31.82
N GLU A 554 41.59 24.98 32.17
CA GLU A 554 42.62 25.11 33.21
C GLU A 554 43.60 26.25 32.90
N ASN A 555 44.05 26.36 31.65
CA ASN A 555 44.96 27.44 31.25
C ASN A 555 44.29 28.81 31.31
N SER A 556 43.04 28.92 30.85
CA SER A 556 42.28 30.18 30.86
C SER A 556 41.97 30.67 32.28
N ILE A 557 41.55 29.77 33.18
CA ILE A 557 41.33 30.10 34.61
C ILE A 557 42.64 30.50 35.27
N LYS A 558 43.74 29.82 34.94
CA LYS A 558 45.04 30.18 35.48
C LYS A 558 45.48 31.58 35.05
N GLU A 559 45.22 31.99 33.81
CA GLU A 559 45.54 33.36 33.34
C GLU A 559 44.87 34.44 34.20
N ILE A 560 43.56 34.30 34.48
CA ILE A 560 42.83 35.28 35.29
C ILE A 560 43.19 35.19 36.79
N SER A 561 43.45 33.98 37.31
CA SER A 561 43.91 33.79 38.69
C SER A 561 45.30 34.37 38.92
N ASP A 562 46.25 34.17 37.98
CA ASP A 562 47.60 34.74 38.05
C ASP A 562 47.54 36.28 38.02
N LEU A 563 46.60 36.86 37.25
CA LEU A 563 46.35 38.30 37.25
C LEU A 563 45.82 38.79 38.61
N ARG A 564 44.83 38.10 39.16
CA ARG A 564 44.25 38.40 40.48
C ARG A 564 45.33 38.38 41.57
N ASP A 565 46.13 37.32 41.63
CA ASP A 565 47.21 37.18 42.61
C ASP A 565 48.30 38.24 42.45
N ALA A 566 48.64 38.62 41.20
CA ALA A 566 49.61 39.67 40.94
C ALA A 566 49.14 41.06 41.43
N ILE A 567 47.85 41.36 41.30
CA ILE A 567 47.27 42.60 41.82
C ILE A 567 47.23 42.57 43.35
N ASP A 568 46.84 41.45 43.95
CA ASP A 568 46.76 41.26 45.41
C ASP A 568 48.13 41.50 46.06
N GLU A 569 49.17 40.87 45.52
CA GLU A 569 50.53 40.96 46.07
C GLU A 569 51.04 42.41 46.08
N GLU A 570 50.71 43.22 45.07
CA GLU A 570 51.16 44.61 45.00
C GLU A 570 50.30 45.57 45.85
N LEU A 571 49.03 45.22 46.14
CA LEU A 571 48.15 46.01 47.02
C LEU A 571 48.35 45.70 48.51
N ASP A 572 48.89 44.53 48.85
CA ASP A 572 49.18 44.08 50.23
C ASP A 572 50.61 44.42 50.72
N LYS A 573 51.51 44.84 49.81
CA LYS A 573 52.89 45.29 50.13
C LYS A 573 52.92 46.69 50.76
#